data_AF-A0A916G1V7-F1
#
_entry.id   AF-A0A916G1V7-F1
#
_cell.length_a   1.000
_cell.length_b   1.000
_cell.length_c   1.000
_cell.angle_alpha   90.00
_cell.angle_beta   90.00
_cell.angle_gamma   90.00
#
_symmetry.space_group_name_H-M   'P 1'
#
loop_
_entity.id
_entity.type
_entity.pdbx_description
1 polymer ?
#
loop_
_entity_poly.entity_id
_entity_poly.type
_entity_poly.pdbx_seq_one_letter_code
_entity_poly.pdbx_strand_id
1 'polypeptide(L)'
;MRIEQEELDAIVNSIARFDRKSEIYLFGSRLDDSKRGGDIDILIASEVISSSLLAHIEDKIFSLIDEQKIDFVLTRKSQPSAFARMILAKGVRKLC
;
A
#
# COMPACT_ATOMS: atom_id res chain seq x y z
N MET A 1 9.47 -12.80 1.11
CA MET A 1 8.53 -11.75 0.68
C MET A 1 8.66 -11.61 -0.83
N ARG A 2 7.58 -11.72 -1.61
CA ARG A 2 7.64 -11.76 -3.10
C ARG A 2 7.68 -10.38 -3.77
N ILE A 3 7.77 -9.34 -2.94
CA ILE A 3 8.12 -7.99 -3.36
C ILE A 3 9.54 -7.75 -2.89
N GLU A 4 10.39 -7.34 -3.82
CA GLU A 4 11.77 -7.00 -3.50
C GLU A 4 11.78 -5.73 -2.65
N GLN A 5 12.82 -5.58 -1.83
CA GLN A 5 12.94 -4.39 -0.99
C GLN A 5 12.96 -3.12 -1.84
N GLU A 6 13.55 -3.19 -3.03
CA GLU A 6 13.59 -2.09 -4.00
C GLU A 6 12.19 -1.69 -4.50
N GLU A 7 11.30 -2.67 -4.76
CA GLU A 7 9.91 -2.42 -5.15
C GLU A 7 9.12 -1.77 -4.00
N LEU A 8 9.31 -2.24 -2.76
CA LEU A 8 8.71 -1.60 -1.57
C LEU A 8 9.19 -0.17 -1.39
N ASP A 9 10.50 0.06 -1.55
CA ASP A 9 11.09 1.38 -1.42
C ASP A 9 10.55 2.31 -2.51
N ALA A 10 10.37 1.81 -3.75
CA ALA A 10 9.77 2.58 -4.83
C ALA A 10 8.32 3.01 -4.51
N ILE A 11 7.51 2.12 -3.93
CA ILE A 11 6.13 2.41 -3.53
C ILE A 11 6.11 3.44 -2.41
N VAL A 12 6.84 3.19 -1.31
CA VAL A 12 6.88 4.05 -0.14
C VAL A 12 7.36 5.45 -0.53
N ASN A 13 8.44 5.54 -1.30
CA ASN A 13 8.96 6.82 -1.76
C ASN A 13 7.99 7.54 -2.69
N SER A 14 7.33 6.83 -3.61
CA SER A 14 6.35 7.44 -4.52
C SER A 14 5.18 8.06 -3.77
N ILE A 15 4.65 7.38 -2.75
CA ILE A 15 3.56 7.89 -1.90
C ILE A 15 4.05 9.04 -1.01
N ALA A 16 5.19 8.87 -0.34
CA ALA A 16 5.75 9.86 0.58
C ALA A 16 6.11 11.20 -0.09
N ARG A 17 6.33 11.21 -1.42
CA ARG A 17 6.53 12.45 -2.19
C ARG A 17 5.29 13.34 -2.21
N PHE A 18 4.09 12.77 -2.09
CA PHE A 18 2.83 13.51 -2.06
C PHE A 18 2.32 13.75 -0.65
N ASP A 19 2.51 12.77 0.25
CA ASP A 19 2.18 12.92 1.66
C ASP A 19 3.20 12.22 2.56
N ARG A 20 4.13 12.99 3.14
CA ARG A 20 5.13 12.45 4.08
C ARG A 20 4.54 11.92 5.39
N LYS A 21 3.28 12.24 5.70
CA LYS A 21 2.57 11.80 6.90
C LYS A 21 1.65 10.62 6.65
N SER A 22 1.59 10.12 5.40
CA SER A 22 0.84 8.92 5.07
C SER A 22 1.40 7.74 5.84
N GLU A 23 0.52 6.87 6.32
CA GLU A 23 0.93 5.58 6.88
C GLU A 23 0.64 4.50 5.85
N ILE A 24 1.64 3.66 5.60
CA ILE A 24 1.59 2.63 4.56
C ILE A 24 1.71 1.27 5.23
N TYR A 25 0.75 0.40 4.95
CA TYR A 25 0.66 -0.92 5.55
C TYR A 25 0.56 -1.98 4.46
N LEU A 26 1.42 -2.99 4.56
CA LEU A 26 1.27 -4.23 3.84
C LEU A 26 0.28 -5.12 4.61
N PHE A 27 -0.75 -5.58 3.92
CA PHE A 27 -1.76 -6.48 4.50
C PHE A 27 -2.06 -7.66 3.57
N GLY A 28 -3.05 -8.46 3.95
CA GLY A 28 -3.53 -9.55 3.11
C GLY A 28 -2.75 -10.86 3.29
N SER A 29 -3.03 -11.81 2.39
CA SER A 29 -2.62 -13.21 2.54
C SER A 29 -1.11 -13.45 2.40
N ARG A 30 -0.34 -12.43 1.96
CA ARG A 30 1.09 -12.53 1.64
C ARG A 30 2.06 -12.00 2.69
N LEU A 31 1.57 -11.78 3.90
CA LEU A 31 2.46 -11.65 5.05
C LEU A 31 3.13 -12.98 5.43
N ASP A 32 2.71 -14.09 4.83
CA ASP A 32 3.26 -15.43 5.01
C ASP A 32 3.88 -15.94 3.69
N ASP A 33 5.21 -16.06 3.69
CA ASP A 33 6.03 -16.50 2.55
C ASP A 33 5.75 -17.95 2.10
N SER A 34 4.99 -18.73 2.88
CA SER A 34 4.62 -20.11 2.55
C SER A 34 3.46 -20.23 1.55
N LYS A 35 2.71 -19.15 1.27
CA LYS A 35 1.54 -19.16 0.39
C LYS A 35 1.90 -18.75 -1.05
N ARG A 36 1.61 -19.63 -2.03
CA ARG A 36 1.94 -19.44 -3.46
C ARG A 36 0.80 -18.70 -4.21
N GLY A 37 1.07 -17.54 -4.80
CA GLY A 37 0.20 -16.82 -5.77
C GLY A 37 -0.49 -15.50 -5.28
N GLY A 38 -0.81 -14.58 -6.22
CA GLY A 38 -1.74 -13.43 -6.09
C GLY A 38 -1.15 -11.98 -6.15
N ASP A 39 -2.03 -10.96 -5.98
CA ASP A 39 -1.80 -9.47 -5.96
C ASP A 39 -1.48 -8.82 -4.59
N ILE A 40 -0.48 -7.93 -4.55
CA ILE A 40 -0.02 -7.03 -3.46
C ILE A 40 -1.00 -6.16 -2.66
N ASP A 41 -1.51 -6.55 -1.50
CA ASP A 41 -2.46 -5.67 -0.81
C ASP A 41 -1.77 -4.57 0.02
N ILE A 42 -1.89 -3.30 -0.39
CA ILE A 42 -1.31 -2.13 0.30
C ILE A 42 -2.39 -1.15 0.76
N LEU A 43 -2.41 -0.84 2.05
CA LEU A 43 -3.30 0.15 2.65
C LEU A 43 -2.53 1.46 2.82
N ILE A 44 -3.07 2.54 2.27
CA ILE A 44 -2.59 3.91 2.42
C ILE A 44 -3.58 4.66 3.31
N ALA A 45 -3.14 5.04 4.51
CA ALA A 45 -3.89 5.92 5.39
C ALA A 45 -3.35 7.35 5.28
N SER A 46 -4.12 8.25 4.66
CA SER A 46 -3.71 9.63 4.39
C SER A 46 -4.90 10.60 4.50
N GLU A 47 -4.61 11.85 4.89
CA GLU A 47 -5.58 12.96 4.85
C GLU A 47 -5.46 13.80 3.56
N VAL A 48 -4.38 13.60 2.80
CA VAL A 48 -4.01 14.44 1.65
C VAL A 48 -4.30 13.72 0.33
N ILE A 49 -4.04 12.41 0.29
CA ILE A 49 -4.19 11.63 -0.93
C ILE A 49 -5.69 11.40 -1.20
N SER A 50 -6.14 11.85 -2.37
CA SER A 50 -7.46 11.56 -2.93
C SER A 50 -7.39 10.35 -3.87
N SER A 51 -8.54 9.78 -4.24
CA SER A 51 -8.60 8.69 -5.23
C SER A 51 -8.02 9.10 -6.60
N SER A 52 -8.23 10.35 -7.02
CA SER A 52 -7.66 10.87 -8.27
C SER A 52 -6.14 11.03 -8.21
N LEU A 53 -5.61 11.45 -7.05
CA LEU A 53 -4.17 11.53 -6.85
C LEU A 53 -3.55 10.14 -6.74
N LEU A 54 -4.25 9.19 -6.10
CA LEU A 54 -3.81 7.81 -6.00
C LEU A 54 -3.63 7.18 -7.39
N ALA A 55 -4.59 7.34 -8.31
CA ALA A 55 -4.43 6.85 -9.69
C ALA A 55 -3.15 7.38 -10.36
N HIS A 56 -2.81 8.65 -10.15
CA HIS A 56 -1.55 9.23 -10.67
C HIS A 56 -0.30 8.69 -9.97
N ILE A 57 -0.41 8.33 -8.68
CA ILE A 57 0.68 7.67 -7.94
C ILE A 57 0.86 6.23 -8.44
N GLU A 58 -0.23 5.51 -8.67
CA GLU A 58 -0.27 4.16 -9.23
C GLU A 58 0.43 4.11 -10.59
N ASP A 59 0.06 4.99 -11.53
CA ASP A 59 0.72 5.09 -12.84
C ASP A 59 2.25 5.25 -12.73
N LYS A 60 2.71 6.06 -11.75
CA LYS A 60 4.14 6.24 -11.50
C LYS A 60 4.79 5.01 -10.90
N ILE A 61 4.13 4.36 -9.94
CA ILE A 61 4.64 3.14 -9.32
C ILE A 61 4.76 2.05 -10.38
N PHE A 62 3.71 1.82 -11.17
CA PHE A 62 3.68 0.82 -12.24
C PHE A 62 4.61 1.11 -13.42
N SER A 63 5.08 2.35 -13.57
CA SER A 63 6.19 2.64 -14.49
C SER A 63 7.56 2.18 -13.98
N LEU A 64 7.69 1.90 -12.68
CA LEU A 64 8.92 1.48 -12.00
C LEU A 64 8.96 -0.02 -11.70
N ILE A 65 7.78 -0.64 -11.55
CA ILE A 65 7.63 -2.05 -11.18
C ILE A 65 6.54 -2.71 -12.02
N ASP A 66 6.56 -4.03 -12.14
CA ASP A 66 5.58 -4.78 -12.92
C ASP A 66 4.13 -4.59 -12.39
N GLU A 67 3.23 -4.15 -13.27
CA GLU A 67 1.81 -3.84 -13.00
C GLU A 67 1.05 -4.97 -12.30
N GLN A 68 1.41 -6.24 -12.55
CA GLN A 68 0.62 -7.40 -12.13
C GLN A 68 0.72 -7.76 -10.63
N LYS A 69 1.08 -6.82 -9.75
CA LYS A 69 1.43 -7.19 -8.38
C LYS A 69 0.89 -6.30 -7.28
N ILE A 70 0.06 -5.27 -7.50
CA ILE A 70 -0.39 -4.40 -6.38
C ILE A 70 -1.85 -3.96 -6.45
N ASP A 71 -2.58 -4.18 -5.36
CA ASP A 71 -3.89 -3.61 -5.06
C ASP A 71 -3.78 -2.57 -3.95
N PHE A 72 -4.19 -1.33 -4.24
CA PHE A 72 -4.11 -0.22 -3.29
C PHE A 72 -5.48 0.08 -2.68
N VAL A 73 -5.49 0.19 -1.35
CA VAL A 73 -6.66 0.61 -0.59
C VAL A 73 -6.36 1.96 0.05
N LEU A 74 -7.15 2.97 -0.27
CA LEU A 74 -7.05 4.29 0.32
C LEU A 74 -8.04 4.45 1.48
N THR A 75 -7.58 5.03 2.58
CA THR A 75 -8.44 5.41 3.69
C THR A 75 -8.01 6.71 4.35
N ARG A 76 -8.93 7.40 5.02
CA ARG A 76 -8.59 8.56 5.86
C ARG A 76 -8.05 8.08 7.19
N LYS A 77 -6.99 8.71 7.67
CA LYS A 77 -6.36 8.37 8.95
C LYS A 77 -7.27 8.69 10.15
N SER A 78 -7.98 9.82 10.07
CA SER A 78 -8.95 10.33 11.05
C SER A 78 -10.25 9.54 11.06
N GLN A 79 -10.61 8.94 9.93
CA GLN A 79 -11.84 8.17 9.77
C GLN A 79 -11.60 6.96 8.87
N PRO A 80 -10.90 5.93 9.39
CA PRO A 80 -10.61 4.73 8.61
C PRO A 80 -11.91 3.99 8.28
N SER A 81 -12.00 3.41 7.10
CA SER A 81 -13.14 2.57 6.70
C SER A 81 -13.27 1.35 7.59
N ALA A 82 -14.44 0.69 7.61
CA ALA A 82 -14.62 -0.55 8.36
C ALA A 82 -13.61 -1.63 7.93
N PHE A 83 -13.32 -1.70 6.63
CA PHE A 83 -12.31 -2.59 6.07
C PHE A 83 -10.90 -2.23 6.53
N ALA A 84 -10.52 -0.94 6.47
CA ALA A 84 -9.22 -0.49 6.97
C ALA A 84 -9.04 -0.75 8.48
N ARG A 85 -10.09 -0.56 9.29
CA ARG A 85 -10.06 -0.91 10.72
C ARG A 85 -9.83 -2.40 10.93
N MET A 86 -10.48 -3.25 10.14
CA MET A 86 -10.26 -4.70 10.19
C MET A 86 -8.82 -5.07 9.82
N ILE A 87 -8.26 -4.42 8.80
CA ILE A 87 -6.86 -4.60 8.38
C ILE A 87 -5.92 -4.21 9.53
N LEU A 88 -6.04 -2.99 10.04
CA LEU A 88 -5.19 -2.47 11.11
C LEU A 88 -5.29 -3.27 12.42
N ALA A 89 -6.43 -3.94 12.65
CA ALA A 89 -6.64 -4.82 13.80
C ALA A 89 -6.04 -6.23 13.61
N LYS A 90 -5.66 -6.61 12.39
CA LYS A 90 -5.06 -7.91 12.07
C LYS A 90 -3.57 -7.72 11.77
N GLY A 91 -2.77 -8.77 11.95
CA GLY A 91 -1.32 -8.71 11.73
C GLY A 91 -0.99 -8.09 10.38
N VAL A 92 -0.45 -6.86 10.42
CA VAL A 92 -0.02 -6.04 9.28
C VAL A 92 1.42 -5.65 9.47
N ARG A 93 2.12 -5.36 8.37
CA ARG A 93 3.46 -4.79 8.42
C ARG A 93 3.38 -3.32 8.03
N LYS A 94 3.72 -2.43 8.96
CA LYS A 94 3.94 -1.02 8.66
C LYS A 94 5.24 -0.86 7.87
N LEU A 95 5.18 -0.14 6.76
CA LEU A 95 6.32 0.07 5.86
C LEU A 95 7.03 1.42 6.11
N CYS A 96 6.36 2.36 6.77
CA CYS A 96 6.90 3.62 7.27
C CYS A 96 5.93 4.28 8.25
#